data_AF-A0AA96TMV1-F1
#
_entry.id   AF-A0AA96TMV1-F1
#
_cell.length_a   1.000
_cell.length_b   1.000
_cell.length_c   1.000
_cell.angle_alpha   90.00
_cell.angle_beta   90.00
_cell.angle_gamma   90.00
#
_symmetry.space_group_name_H-M   'P 1'
#
loop_
_entity.id
_entity.type
_entity.pdbx_description
1 polymer ?
#
loop_
_entity_poly.entity_id
_entity_poly.type
_entity_poly.pdbx_seq_one_letter_code
_entity_poly.pdbx_strand_id
1 'polypeptide(L)'
;MNGFGRVMYRFDEDTAKPSKSNCDAECVTTWPPVVVAKGATVYFKDVRKQDIGLLDRADGTRQLTVGGWPAYYYGGDTELADTKGQGVGGTWFGMGPDGAKAPAVGSGEDNVVELFADPKFTGDPLGTILGVQCVDVSTSADDLASSIKVKTTSHLGLL
;
A
#
# COMPACT_ATOMS: atom_id res chain seq x y z
N MET A 1 -2.63 1.07 -1.62
CA MET A 1 -3.17 2.19 -2.42
C MET A 1 -4.69 2.09 -2.48
N ASN A 2 -5.40 3.22 -2.66
CA ASN A 2 -6.86 3.22 -2.87
C ASN A 2 -7.23 3.01 -4.36
N GLY A 3 -8.53 2.98 -4.67
CA GLY A 3 -9.03 2.79 -6.06
C GLY A 3 -8.71 3.94 -7.03
N PHE A 4 -8.09 5.02 -6.56
CA PHE A 4 -7.60 6.14 -7.37
C PHE A 4 -6.08 6.14 -7.51
N GLY A 5 -5.39 5.06 -7.13
CA GLY A 5 -3.93 4.96 -7.22
C GLY A 5 -3.16 5.81 -6.21
N ARG A 6 -3.82 6.36 -5.17
CA ARG A 6 -3.13 7.10 -4.11
C ARG A 6 -2.66 6.18 -2.98
N VAL A 7 -1.46 6.45 -2.49
CA VAL A 7 -0.94 5.83 -1.27
C VAL A 7 -1.62 6.45 -0.05
N MET A 8 -1.90 5.63 0.95
CA MET A 8 -2.41 6.08 2.25
C MET A 8 -1.33 5.82 3.29
N TYR A 9 -1.26 6.70 4.29
CA TYR A 9 -0.25 6.66 5.33
C TYR A 9 -0.89 6.56 6.70
N ARG A 10 -0.09 6.08 7.66
CA ARG A 10 -0.37 6.09 9.09
C ARG A 10 0.66 6.94 9.82
N PHE A 11 0.25 7.49 10.95
CA PHE A 11 1.09 8.25 11.85
C PHE A 11 1.40 7.42 13.10
N ASP A 12 2.67 7.33 13.49
CA ASP A 12 3.08 6.53 14.65
C ASP A 12 2.64 7.09 16.00
N GLU A 13 2.36 8.39 16.07
CA GLU A 13 1.86 8.99 17.30
C GLU A 13 0.36 8.77 17.48
N ASP A 14 -0.36 8.23 16.49
CA ASP A 14 -1.76 7.85 16.64
C ASP A 14 -1.94 6.59 17.50
N THR A 15 -3.18 6.31 17.91
CA THR A 15 -3.55 5.06 18.57
C THR A 15 -4.58 4.29 17.77
N ALA A 16 -4.48 2.97 17.74
CA ALA A 16 -5.43 2.11 17.03
C ALA A 16 -6.62 1.64 17.89
N LYS A 17 -6.43 1.52 19.21
CA LYS A 17 -7.41 0.95 20.15
C LYS A 17 -7.38 1.69 21.49
N PRO A 18 -8.31 2.64 21.74
CA PRO A 18 -9.27 3.17 20.77
C PRO A 18 -8.55 3.92 19.64
N SER A 19 -9.19 3.96 18.47
CA SER A 19 -8.70 4.75 17.34
C SER A 19 -8.67 6.23 17.74
N LYS A 20 -7.52 6.89 17.58
CA LYS A 20 -7.37 8.33 17.82
C LYS A 20 -6.30 8.91 16.92
N SER A 21 -6.64 9.99 16.23
CA SER A 21 -5.68 10.87 15.57
C SER A 21 -5.07 11.82 16.60
N ASN A 22 -3.76 11.87 16.70
CA ASN A 22 -3.01 12.94 17.35
C ASN A 22 -2.48 13.98 16.34
N CYS A 23 -2.74 13.78 15.04
CA CYS A 23 -2.48 14.81 14.04
C CYS A 23 -3.47 16.00 14.18
N ASP A 24 -2.92 17.14 14.62
CA ASP A 24 -3.57 18.44 14.84
C ASP A 24 -3.49 19.41 13.64
N ALA A 25 -3.75 20.70 13.86
CA ALA A 25 -3.86 21.70 12.81
C ALA A 25 -2.60 21.83 11.92
N GLU A 26 -1.41 21.64 12.47
CA GLU A 26 -0.18 21.84 11.70
C GLU A 26 0.05 20.67 10.74
N CYS A 27 -0.04 19.43 11.23
CA CYS A 27 0.16 18.27 10.38
C CYS A 27 -0.98 18.09 9.36
N VAL A 28 -2.24 18.47 9.64
CA VAL A 28 -3.36 18.30 8.69
C VAL A 28 -3.12 19.02 7.36
N THR A 29 -2.30 20.08 7.33
CA THR A 29 -1.92 20.77 6.09
C THR A 29 -1.02 19.90 5.19
N THR A 30 -0.09 19.15 5.78
CA THR A 30 0.87 18.28 5.08
C THR A 30 0.35 16.86 4.94
N TRP A 31 -0.50 16.44 5.88
CA TRP A 31 -1.07 15.11 6.03
C TRP A 31 -2.58 15.20 6.13
N PRO A 32 -3.29 15.51 5.02
CA PRO A 32 -4.73 15.61 5.06
C PRO A 32 -5.37 14.24 5.41
N PRO A 33 -6.37 14.20 6.29
CA PRO A 33 -7.07 12.96 6.62
C PRO A 33 -7.80 12.40 5.40
N VAL A 34 -7.87 11.07 5.30
CA VAL A 34 -8.72 10.41 4.30
C VAL A 34 -10.18 10.51 4.75
N VAL A 35 -10.90 11.54 4.30
CA VAL A 35 -12.28 11.79 4.70
C VAL A 35 -13.27 10.90 3.94
N VAL A 36 -14.25 10.34 4.66
CA VAL A 36 -15.34 9.51 4.13
C VAL A 36 -16.68 10.21 4.30
N ALA A 37 -17.32 10.54 3.18
CA ALA A 37 -18.63 11.18 3.16
C ALA A 37 -19.69 10.40 3.95
N LYS A 38 -20.65 11.10 4.58
CA LYS A 38 -21.74 10.47 5.34
C LYS A 38 -22.53 9.48 4.45
N GLY A 39 -22.75 8.27 4.95
CA GLY A 39 -23.48 7.21 4.22
C GLY A 39 -22.67 6.48 3.14
N ALA A 40 -21.44 6.90 2.84
CA ALA A 40 -20.56 6.16 1.94
C ALA A 40 -20.11 4.84 2.60
N THR A 41 -19.99 3.79 1.79
CA THR A 41 -19.34 2.54 2.19
C THR A 41 -18.00 2.41 1.48
N VAL A 42 -16.96 2.05 2.22
CA VAL A 42 -15.59 1.94 1.72
C VAL A 42 -15.20 0.46 1.65
N TYR A 43 -14.60 0.07 0.52
CA TYR A 43 -14.09 -1.28 0.30
C TYR A 43 -12.73 -1.18 -0.40
N PHE A 44 -11.80 -2.05 -0.02
CA PHE A 44 -10.53 -2.25 -0.72
C PHE A 44 -10.35 -3.73 -0.98
N LYS A 45 -9.84 -4.08 -2.16
CA LYS A 45 -9.72 -5.48 -2.60
C LYS A 45 -8.89 -6.35 -1.64
N ASP A 46 -7.83 -5.79 -1.05
CA ASP A 46 -6.87 -6.52 -0.20
C ASP A 46 -7.03 -6.21 1.29
N VAL A 47 -8.07 -5.49 1.71
CA VAL A 47 -8.30 -5.14 3.12
C VAL A 47 -9.51 -5.92 3.61
N ARG A 48 -9.36 -6.63 4.72
CA ARG A 48 -10.49 -7.34 5.33
C ARG A 48 -11.53 -6.32 5.79
N LYS A 49 -12.81 -6.56 5.50
CA LYS A 49 -13.91 -5.64 5.85
C LYS A 49 -13.91 -5.23 7.33
N GLN A 50 -13.56 -6.17 8.21
CA GLN A 50 -13.49 -5.94 9.67
C GLN A 50 -12.35 -5.02 10.11
N ASP A 51 -11.33 -4.83 9.28
CA ASP A 51 -10.23 -3.91 9.55
C ASP A 51 -10.58 -2.49 9.08
N ILE A 52 -11.59 -2.31 8.21
CA ILE A 52 -12.04 -0.99 7.76
C ILE A 52 -12.95 -0.38 8.83
N GLY A 53 -12.60 0.81 9.30
CA GLY A 53 -13.39 1.55 10.26
C GLY A 53 -13.50 3.03 9.93
N LEU A 54 -14.16 3.77 10.82
CA LEU A 54 -14.28 5.22 10.76
C LEU A 54 -13.98 5.81 12.13
N LEU A 55 -13.23 6.91 12.13
CA LEU A 55 -12.97 7.77 13.29
C LEU A 55 -13.73 9.08 13.10
N ASP A 56 -14.66 9.39 14.01
CA ASP A 56 -15.27 10.72 14.08
C ASP A 56 -14.25 11.70 14.69
N ARG A 57 -13.85 12.71 13.91
CA ARG A 57 -12.90 13.74 14.36
C ARG A 57 -13.63 14.87 15.07
N ALA A 58 -12.89 15.62 15.89
CA ALA A 58 -13.41 16.79 16.60
C ALA A 58 -13.89 17.92 15.66
N ASP A 59 -13.36 17.97 14.43
CA ASP A 59 -13.77 18.91 13.38
C ASP A 59 -15.09 18.50 12.67
N GLY A 60 -15.71 17.39 13.07
CA GLY A 60 -16.95 16.87 12.51
C GLY A 60 -16.79 16.04 11.24
N THR A 61 -15.57 15.88 10.72
CA THR A 61 -15.29 14.97 9.60
C THR A 61 -15.16 13.52 10.08
N ARG A 62 -15.39 12.58 9.16
CA ARG A 62 -15.19 11.14 9.42
C ARG A 62 -13.97 10.68 8.66
N GLN A 63 -12.96 10.22 9.38
CA GLN A 63 -11.71 9.75 8.81
C GLN A 63 -11.74 8.23 8.67
N LEU A 64 -11.24 7.73 7.55
CA LEU A 64 -11.03 6.30 7.34
C LEU A 64 -10.00 5.76 8.35
N THR A 65 -10.28 4.58 8.90
CA THR A 65 -9.28 3.79 9.63
C THR A 65 -9.09 2.43 9.00
N VAL A 66 -7.87 1.87 9.12
CA VAL A 66 -7.56 0.49 8.74
C VAL A 66 -6.83 -0.17 9.91
N GLY A 67 -7.33 -1.32 10.37
CA GLY A 67 -6.82 -1.98 11.59
C GLY A 67 -6.94 -1.11 12.85
N GLY A 68 -7.82 -0.11 12.83
CA GLY A 68 -7.96 0.92 13.86
C GLY A 68 -7.03 2.13 13.70
N TRP A 69 -6.06 2.12 12.79
CA TRP A 69 -5.15 3.25 12.56
C TRP A 69 -5.79 4.31 11.65
N PRO A 70 -5.75 5.62 12.00
CA PRO A 70 -6.22 6.69 11.13
C PRO A 70 -5.41 6.80 9.84
N ALA A 71 -6.10 6.95 8.70
CA ALA A 71 -5.48 7.03 7.38
C ALA A 71 -5.34 8.48 6.90
N TYR A 72 -4.20 8.80 6.29
CA TYR A 72 -3.86 10.11 5.74
C TYR A 72 -3.38 10.02 4.29
N TYR A 73 -3.50 11.12 3.56
CA TYR A 73 -2.72 11.38 2.35
C TYR A 73 -1.48 12.19 2.70
N TYR A 74 -0.48 12.19 1.82
CA TYR A 74 0.66 13.10 1.90
C TYR A 74 0.51 14.20 0.85
N GLY A 75 0.64 15.47 1.26
CA GLY A 75 0.53 16.62 0.36
C GLY A 75 1.67 16.73 -0.65
N GLY A 76 2.81 16.08 -0.40
CA GLY A 76 3.93 16.01 -1.34
C GLY A 76 3.81 14.92 -2.40
N ASP A 77 2.81 14.02 -2.30
CA ASP A 77 2.50 13.06 -3.35
C ASP A 77 1.66 13.76 -4.43
N THR A 78 2.24 13.93 -5.61
CA THR A 78 1.64 14.66 -6.73
C THR A 78 1.21 13.74 -7.87
N GLU A 79 1.81 12.55 -7.95
CA GLU A 79 1.53 11.55 -8.96
C GLU A 79 0.89 10.30 -8.34
N LEU A 80 0.29 9.46 -9.18
CA LEU A 80 -0.20 8.16 -8.74
C LEU A 80 0.98 7.30 -8.31
N ALA A 81 0.75 6.45 -7.29
CA ALA A 81 1.77 5.60 -6.70
C ALA A 81 2.98 6.32 -6.05
N ASP A 82 2.99 7.66 -5.96
CA ASP A 82 3.99 8.39 -5.19
C ASP A 82 4.00 7.89 -3.73
N THR A 83 5.22 7.64 -3.22
CA THR A 83 5.47 7.22 -1.83
C THR A 83 6.37 8.22 -1.09
N LYS A 84 6.36 9.50 -1.48
CA LYS A 84 7.30 10.51 -0.95
C LYS A 84 7.10 10.78 0.54
N GLY A 85 5.92 10.45 1.06
CA GLY A 85 5.60 10.51 2.49
C GLY A 85 6.27 9.41 3.33
N GLN A 86 6.83 8.37 2.71
CA GLN A 86 7.41 7.25 3.45
C GLN A 86 8.60 7.72 4.30
N GLY A 87 8.53 7.49 5.61
CA GLY A 87 9.60 7.79 6.56
C GLY A 87 9.77 9.28 6.88
N VAL A 88 8.90 10.16 6.38
CA VAL A 88 8.95 11.59 6.72
C VAL A 88 8.87 11.76 8.23
N GLY A 89 9.80 12.54 8.80
CA GLY A 89 9.90 12.77 10.24
C GLY A 89 10.19 11.52 11.08
N GLY A 90 10.46 10.36 10.47
CA GLY A 90 10.64 9.09 11.17
C GLY A 90 9.37 8.53 11.81
N THR A 91 8.21 9.16 11.58
CA THR A 91 6.93 8.85 12.24
C THR A 91 5.80 8.58 11.24
N TRP A 92 6.01 8.84 9.96
CA TRP A 92 5.02 8.64 8.89
C TRP A 92 5.39 7.46 8.01
N PHE A 93 4.44 6.55 7.78
CA PHE A 93 4.68 5.33 7.02
C PHE A 93 3.47 5.02 6.15
N GLY A 94 3.72 4.46 4.97
CA GLY A 94 2.70 3.87 4.13
C GLY A 94 1.87 2.87 4.95
N MET A 95 0.59 2.80 4.67
CA MET A 95 -0.35 1.96 5.39
C MET A 95 -0.51 0.61 4.69
N GLY A 96 -0.20 -0.46 5.41
CA GLY A 96 -0.47 -1.83 4.99
C GLY A 96 -1.97 -2.19 5.01
N PRO A 97 -2.35 -3.34 4.42
CA PRO A 97 -3.75 -3.75 4.34
C PRO A 97 -4.40 -4.06 5.70
N ASP A 98 -3.60 -4.23 6.75
CA ASP A 98 -4.01 -4.44 8.13
C ASP A 98 -3.82 -3.18 9.01
N GLY A 99 -3.44 -2.05 8.41
CA GLY A 99 -3.13 -0.81 9.14
C GLY A 99 -1.72 -0.78 9.75
N ALA A 100 -0.92 -1.83 9.57
CA ALA A 100 0.48 -1.82 9.97
C ALA A 100 1.30 -0.87 9.10
N LYS A 101 2.53 -0.56 9.53
CA LYS A 101 3.49 0.19 8.72
C LYS A 101 3.87 -0.68 7.53
N ALA A 102 3.76 -0.13 6.33
CA ALA A 102 4.40 -0.72 5.18
C ALA A 102 5.93 -0.69 5.41
N PRO A 103 6.64 -1.79 5.09
CA PRO A 103 8.09 -1.76 5.10
C PRO A 103 8.57 -0.65 4.17
N ALA A 104 9.72 -0.07 4.47
CA ALA A 104 10.40 0.73 3.46
C ALA A 104 10.67 -0.20 2.27
N VAL A 105 10.04 0.08 1.14
CA VAL A 105 10.55 -0.41 -0.14
C VAL A 105 11.89 0.28 -0.31
N GLY A 106 12.97 -0.43 0.03
CA GLY A 106 14.26 -0.06 -0.50
C GLY A 106 14.08 0.05 -2.02
N SER A 107 14.69 1.06 -2.63
CA SER A 107 14.96 1.10 -4.06
C SER A 107 15.92 -0.03 -4.43
N GLY A 108 15.53 -1.26 -4.14
CA GLY A 108 16.23 -2.48 -4.48
C GLY A 108 15.44 -3.12 -5.61
N GLU A 109 16.02 -3.06 -6.80
CA GLU A 109 15.59 -3.77 -8.00
C GLU A 109 15.69 -5.31 -7.85
N ASP A 110 15.75 -5.85 -6.63
CA ASP A 110 16.17 -7.23 -6.38
C ASP A 110 15.06 -8.12 -5.80
N ASN A 111 13.79 -7.68 -5.80
CA ASN A 111 12.65 -8.57 -5.52
C ASN A 111 11.44 -8.24 -6.41
N VAL A 112 11.67 -7.98 -7.69
CA VAL A 112 10.62 -8.15 -8.69
C VAL A 112 10.43 -9.65 -8.89
N VAL A 113 9.38 -10.24 -8.31
CA VAL A 113 8.87 -11.49 -8.85
C VAL A 113 8.12 -11.11 -10.12
N GLU A 114 8.82 -11.17 -11.26
CA GLU A 114 8.18 -11.10 -12.56
C GLU A 114 7.27 -12.32 -12.69
N LEU A 115 5.97 -12.12 -12.48
CA LEU A 115 4.99 -13.20 -12.59
C LEU A 115 4.69 -13.60 -14.05
N PHE A 116 5.24 -12.88 -15.04
CA PHE A 116 5.05 -13.20 -16.46
C PHE A 116 6.30 -12.90 -17.29
N ALA A 117 7.35 -13.72 -17.16
CA ALA A 117 8.35 -13.84 -18.22
C ALA A 117 7.79 -14.74 -19.34
N ASP A 118 6.77 -14.28 -20.07
CA ASP A 118 6.37 -14.92 -21.34
C ASP A 118 7.27 -14.34 -22.45
N PRO A 119 8.11 -15.14 -23.13
CA PRO A 119 9.07 -14.66 -24.13
C PRO A 119 8.44 -14.00 -25.37
N LYS A 120 7.12 -13.82 -25.41
CA LYS A 120 6.41 -13.11 -26.49
C LYS A 120 6.38 -11.59 -26.31
N PHE A 121 6.72 -11.06 -25.14
CA PHE A 121 6.59 -9.63 -24.83
C PHE A 121 7.93 -8.91 -24.56
N THR A 122 9.03 -9.40 -25.12
CA THR A 122 10.29 -8.66 -25.09
C THR A 122 10.41 -7.79 -26.34
N GLY A 123 9.95 -6.54 -26.25
CA GLY A 123 10.29 -5.49 -27.20
C GLY A 123 9.13 -4.60 -27.59
N ASP A 124 8.83 -3.58 -26.77
CA ASP A 124 8.54 -2.25 -27.32
C ASP A 124 8.69 -1.18 -26.23
N PRO A 125 9.69 -0.28 -26.33
CA PRO A 125 9.76 0.89 -25.47
C PRO A 125 8.90 1.98 -26.10
N LEU A 126 7.76 2.30 -25.47
CA LEU A 126 6.79 3.32 -25.86
C LEU A 126 5.84 2.92 -27.02
N GLY A 127 4.70 2.30 -26.71
CA GLY A 127 3.65 2.07 -27.70
C GLY A 127 2.34 1.54 -27.12
N THR A 128 1.36 2.45 -27.00
CA THR A 128 -0.11 2.23 -27.05
C THR A 128 -0.61 0.79 -26.90
N ILE A 129 -1.21 0.45 -25.75
CA ILE A 129 -2.23 -0.60 -25.71
C ILE A 129 -3.59 0.05 -25.45
N LEU A 130 -4.29 0.27 -26.57
CA LEU A 130 -5.74 0.36 -26.59
C LEU A 130 -6.27 -1.03 -26.20
N GLY A 131 -6.91 -1.13 -25.03
CA GLY A 131 -7.73 -2.29 -24.65
C GLY A 131 -6.99 -3.44 -23.95
N VAL A 132 -6.94 -3.39 -22.62
CA VAL A 132 -6.85 -4.62 -21.80
C VAL A 132 -7.99 -4.58 -20.79
N GLN A 133 -8.94 -5.50 -20.99
CA GLN A 133 -9.92 -5.88 -19.99
C GLN A 133 -9.19 -6.67 -18.90
N CYS A 134 -9.37 -6.27 -17.63
CA CYS A 134 -8.81 -6.98 -16.48
C CYS A 134 -9.32 -8.43 -16.46
N VAL A 135 -8.40 -9.41 -16.40
CA VAL A 135 -8.74 -10.82 -16.11
C VAL A 135 -8.34 -11.10 -14.66
N ASP A 136 -9.33 -11.44 -13.84
CA ASP A 136 -9.17 -11.90 -12.46
C ASP A 136 -8.38 -13.22 -12.41
N VAL A 137 -7.31 -13.28 -11.62
CA VAL A 137 -6.68 -14.55 -11.22
C VAL A 137 -6.71 -14.63 -9.70
N SER A 138 -7.80 -15.19 -9.17
CA SER A 138 -7.81 -15.74 -7.82
C SER A 138 -7.09 -17.10 -7.85
N THR A 139 -5.90 -17.20 -7.27
CA THR A 139 -5.28 -18.51 -7.00
C THR A 139 -5.14 -18.69 -5.49
N SER A 140 -5.71 -19.81 -5.02
CA SER A 140 -5.78 -20.26 -3.64
C SER A 140 -4.40 -20.66 -3.11
N ALA A 141 -4.18 -20.56 -1.81
CA ALA A 141 -2.90 -20.75 -1.12
C ALA A 141 -2.31 -22.18 -1.20
N ASP A 142 -3.03 -23.15 -1.77
CA ASP A 142 -2.64 -24.57 -1.76
C ASP A 142 -1.66 -24.98 -2.88
N ASP A 143 -1.44 -24.15 -3.90
CA ASP A 143 -0.60 -24.52 -5.08
C ASP A 143 0.90 -24.17 -4.95
N LEU A 144 1.34 -23.53 -3.86
CA LEU A 144 2.74 -23.08 -3.72
C LEU A 144 3.75 -24.21 -3.41
N ALA A 145 3.30 -25.39 -3.00
CA ALA A 145 4.20 -26.42 -2.48
C ALA A 145 4.96 -27.25 -3.53
N SER A 146 4.59 -27.20 -4.82
CA SER A 146 5.16 -28.13 -5.82
C SER A 146 6.25 -27.57 -6.75
N SER A 147 6.56 -26.27 -6.73
CA SER A 147 7.37 -25.66 -7.81
C SER A 147 8.74 -25.13 -7.40
N ILE A 148 9.08 -25.07 -6.10
CA ILE A 148 10.41 -24.61 -5.67
C ILE A 148 11.38 -25.79 -5.57
N LYS A 149 12.19 -26.01 -6.62
CA LYS A 149 13.48 -26.73 -6.52
C LYS A 149 14.61 -25.72 -6.70
N VAL A 150 15.17 -25.23 -5.59
CA VAL A 150 16.38 -24.38 -5.60
C VAL A 150 17.60 -25.27 -5.81
N LYS A 151 18.39 -25.02 -6.87
CA LYS A 151 19.68 -25.68 -7.10
C LYS A 151 20.80 -24.73 -6.66
N THR A 152 21.40 -24.98 -5.50
CA THR A 152 22.51 -24.20 -4.95
C THR A 152 23.83 -24.63 -5.61
N THR A 153 24.56 -23.71 -6.23
CA THR A 153 25.91 -23.99 -6.77
C THR A 153 26.96 -23.31 -5.89
N SER A 154 27.74 -24.09 -5.14
CA SER A 154 28.92 -23.62 -4.41
C SER A 154 30.10 -23.51 -5.37
N HIS A 155 30.79 -22.37 -5.40
CA HIS A 155 32.11 -22.26 -6.04
C HIS A 155 33.20 -22.52 -4.99
N LEU A 156 33.83 -23.70 -5.08
CA LEU A 156 35.07 -24.03 -4.39
C LEU A 156 36.26 -23.60 -5.25
N GLY A 157 37.28 -23.01 -4.63
CA GLY A 157 38.47 -22.45 -5.27
C GLY A 157 39.37 -23.47 -5.97
N LEU A 158 40.24 -22.95 -6.85
CA LEU A 158 41.37 -23.69 -7.43
C LEU A 158 42.69 -23.26 -6.78
N LEU A 159 43.48 -24.26 -6.40
CA LEU A 159 44.95 -24.24 -6.38
C LEU A 159 45.48 -24.38 -7.81
#